data_AF-A0A2V8Q0Q7-F1
#
_entry.id   AF-A0A2V8Q0Q7-F1
#
_cell.length_a   1.000
_cell.length_b   1.000
_cell.length_c   1.000
_cell.angle_alpha   90.00
_cell.angle_beta   90.00
_cell.angle_gamma   90.00
#
_symmetry.space_group_name_H-M   'P 1'
#
loop_
_entity.id
_entity.type
_entity.pdbx_description
1 polymer ?
#
loop_
_entity_poly.entity_id
_entity_poly.type
_entity_poly.pdbx_seq_one_letter_code
_entity_poly.pdbx_strand_id
1 'polypeptide(L)'
;GNWQQKLETNKQAFMNEFVTRARFTTALPSSMTPAQFVDKLNQNAGGALSQSERDLLVTSLSNGSMTRAQVLRAVAEDETLRDNEFRRAFVLFQYFGYLRRNPDDLPDSNFDGYNFWLGKLNQFGNYQDAEMVKAFILSGEYRHRFGP
;
A
#
# COMPACT_ATOMS: atom_id res chain seq x y z
N GLY A 1 27.69 -13.15 6.33
CA GLY A 1 27.31 -13.82 5.06
C GLY A 1 26.78 -12.80 4.08
N ASN A 2 26.78 -13.10 2.78
CA ASN A 2 26.47 -12.15 1.69
C ASN A 2 24.97 -12.02 1.33
N TRP A 3 24.09 -11.99 2.34
CA TRP A 3 22.65 -12.10 2.09
C TRP A 3 22.04 -10.78 1.57
N GLN A 4 22.56 -9.62 1.98
CA GLN A 4 22.08 -8.31 1.53
C GLN A 4 22.26 -8.15 0.02
N GLN A 5 23.43 -8.52 -0.51
CA GLN A 5 23.68 -8.47 -1.95
C GLN A 5 22.76 -9.43 -2.70
N LYS A 6 22.58 -10.64 -2.18
CA LYS A 6 21.65 -11.62 -2.78
C LYS A 6 20.22 -11.10 -2.81
N LEU A 7 19.76 -10.46 -1.75
CA LEU A 7 18.45 -9.82 -1.69
C LEU A 7 18.31 -8.72 -2.76
N GLU A 8 19.29 -7.83 -2.85
CA GLU A 8 19.28 -6.73 -3.82
C GLU A 8 19.25 -7.23 -5.26
N THR A 9 20.09 -8.21 -5.61
CA THR A 9 20.08 -8.84 -6.94
C THR A 9 18.73 -9.46 -7.26
N ASN A 10 18.11 -10.15 -6.30
CA ASN A 10 16.80 -10.76 -6.51
C ASN A 10 15.69 -9.71 -6.75
N LYS A 11 15.71 -8.60 -6.02
CA LYS A 11 14.74 -7.50 -6.21
C LYS A 11 14.87 -6.90 -7.60
N GLN A 12 16.09 -6.62 -8.05
CA GLN A 12 16.33 -6.09 -9.40
C GLN A 12 15.86 -7.06 -10.49
N ALA A 13 16.20 -8.34 -10.36
CA ALA A 13 15.78 -9.37 -11.31
C ALA A 13 14.25 -9.48 -11.39
N PHE A 14 13.58 -9.50 -10.24
CA PHE A 14 12.12 -9.53 -10.17
C PHE A 14 11.49 -8.32 -10.86
N MET A 15 11.98 -7.10 -10.60
CA MET A 15 11.40 -5.89 -11.19
C MET A 15 11.61 -5.84 -12.70
N ASN A 16 12.78 -6.26 -13.18
CA ASN A 16 13.06 -6.35 -14.62
C ASN A 16 12.15 -7.37 -15.31
N GLU A 17 11.90 -8.53 -14.69
CA GLU A 17 10.95 -9.53 -15.22
C GLU A 17 9.50 -9.02 -15.16
N PHE A 18 9.10 -8.42 -14.05
CA PHE A 18 7.74 -7.97 -13.80
C PHE A 18 7.24 -6.97 -14.85
N VAL A 19 8.07 -6.00 -15.25
CA VAL A 19 7.68 -5.00 -16.26
C VAL A 19 7.50 -5.57 -17.66
N THR A 20 7.92 -6.81 -17.91
CA THR A 20 7.72 -7.49 -19.21
C THR A 20 6.43 -8.30 -19.28
N ARG A 21 5.79 -8.56 -18.13
CA ARG A 21 4.58 -9.38 -18.06
C ARG A 21 3.45 -8.77 -18.90
N ALA A 22 2.70 -9.61 -19.61
CA ALA A 22 1.62 -9.18 -20.51
C ALA A 22 0.59 -8.26 -19.83
N ARG A 23 0.21 -8.55 -18.58
CA ARG A 23 -0.69 -7.68 -17.79
C ARG A 23 -0.07 -6.29 -17.55
N PHE A 24 1.22 -6.24 -17.24
CA PHE A 24 1.93 -4.98 -17.01
C PHE A 24 2.02 -4.16 -18.31
N THR A 25 2.49 -4.77 -19.40
CA THR A 25 2.66 -4.07 -20.68
C THR A 25 1.34 -3.67 -21.34
N THR A 26 0.24 -4.36 -21.02
CA THR A 26 -1.10 -3.98 -21.45
C THR A 26 -1.63 -2.78 -20.65
N ALA A 27 -1.45 -2.77 -19.32
CA ALA A 27 -1.91 -1.68 -18.46
C ALA A 27 -1.01 -0.43 -18.54
N LEU A 28 0.29 -0.63 -18.76
CA LEU A 28 1.35 0.36 -18.78
C LEU A 28 2.23 0.12 -20.03
N PRO A 29 1.72 0.42 -21.24
CA PRO A 29 2.45 0.20 -22.48
C PRO A 29 3.67 1.12 -22.61
N SER A 30 4.62 0.70 -23.45
CA SER A 30 5.84 1.48 -23.76
C SER A 30 5.57 2.76 -24.54
N SER A 31 4.39 2.89 -25.14
CA SER A 31 3.92 4.12 -25.82
C SER A 31 3.54 5.25 -24.86
N MET A 32 3.38 4.96 -23.56
CA MET A 32 3.15 5.99 -22.55
C MET A 32 4.38 6.89 -22.43
N THR A 33 4.15 8.20 -22.32
CA THR A 33 5.22 9.13 -21.97
C THR A 33 5.75 8.82 -20.56
N PRO A 34 6.98 9.24 -20.22
CA PRO A 34 7.51 9.10 -18.87
C PRO A 34 6.58 9.67 -17.79
N ALA A 35 6.00 10.85 -18.04
CA ALA A 35 5.02 11.47 -17.17
C ALA A 35 3.78 10.59 -16.95
N GLN A 36 3.15 10.13 -18.03
CA GLN A 36 1.96 9.28 -17.96
C GLN A 36 2.23 7.97 -17.21
N PHE A 37 3.42 7.38 -17.43
CA PHE A 37 3.81 6.16 -16.74
C PHE A 37 3.96 6.38 -15.23
N VAL A 38 4.70 7.42 -14.80
CA VAL A 38 4.89 7.74 -13.38
C VAL A 38 3.56 8.12 -12.73
N ASP A 39 2.74 8.93 -13.38
CA ASP A 39 1.43 9.33 -12.86
C ASP A 39 0.50 8.13 -12.68
N LYS A 40 0.51 7.19 -13.62
CA LYS A 40 -0.31 5.97 -13.51
C LYS A 40 0.18 5.05 -12.39
N LEU A 41 1.49 4.93 -12.20
CA LEU A 41 2.06 4.20 -11.06
C LEU A 41 1.68 4.87 -9.74
N ASN A 42 1.81 6.19 -9.65
CA ASN A 42 1.46 6.93 -8.44
C ASN A 42 -0.04 6.80 -8.12
N GLN A 43 -0.90 6.88 -9.14
CA GLN A 43 -2.33 6.62 -8.98
C GLN A 43 -2.62 5.22 -8.42
N ASN A 44 -1.95 4.20 -8.95
CA ASN A 44 -2.10 2.82 -8.45
C ASN A 44 -1.55 2.66 -7.03
N ALA A 45 -0.55 3.45 -6.65
CA ALA A 45 -0.01 3.53 -5.29
C ALA A 45 -0.85 4.41 -4.34
N GLY A 46 -2.02 4.89 -4.78
CA GLY A 46 -2.90 5.74 -3.97
C GLY A 46 -2.39 7.16 -3.77
N GLY A 47 -1.53 7.66 -4.66
CA GLY A 47 -0.96 9.01 -4.60
C GLY A 47 0.17 9.15 -3.59
N ALA A 48 0.95 8.09 -3.37
CA ALA A 48 2.02 8.05 -2.38
C ALA A 48 3.16 9.05 -2.64
N LEU A 49 3.49 9.31 -3.91
CA LEU A 49 4.58 10.21 -4.26
C LEU A 49 4.20 11.66 -4.01
N SER A 50 5.11 12.40 -3.39
CA SER A 50 5.13 13.87 -3.43
C SER A 50 5.37 14.39 -4.85
N GLN A 51 5.04 15.67 -5.08
CA GLN A 51 5.28 16.32 -6.36
C GLN A 51 6.77 16.27 -6.75
N SER A 52 7.69 16.48 -5.81
CA SER A 52 9.13 16.42 -6.04
C SER A 52 9.63 15.03 -6.42
N GLU A 53 9.14 13.98 -5.76
CA GLU A 53 9.51 12.59 -6.09
C GLU A 53 9.00 12.22 -7.48
N ARG A 54 7.76 12.58 -7.77
CA ARG A 54 7.15 12.38 -9.09
C ARG A 54 7.97 13.08 -10.18
N ASP A 55 8.33 14.35 -10.00
CA ASP A 55 9.09 15.10 -11.00
C ASP A 55 10.52 14.55 -11.19
N LEU A 56 11.16 14.07 -10.12
CA LEU A 56 12.45 13.39 -10.19
C LEU A 56 12.37 12.09 -11.01
N LEU A 57 11.35 11.25 -10.76
CA LEU A 57 11.17 9.99 -11.49
C LEU A 57 10.84 10.23 -12.96
N VAL A 58 10.02 11.24 -13.26
CA VAL A 58 9.71 11.63 -14.65
C VAL A 58 10.97 12.08 -15.38
N THR A 59 11.77 12.94 -14.75
CA THR A 59 13.03 13.44 -15.33
C THR A 59 14.03 12.30 -15.56
N SER A 60 14.19 11.44 -14.57
CA SER A 60 15.12 10.30 -14.62
C SER A 60 14.74 9.26 -15.66
N LEU A 61 13.44 9.05 -15.88
CA LEU A 61 12.97 8.18 -16.95
C LEU A 61 13.10 8.84 -18.33
N SER A 62 12.85 10.15 -18.41
CA SER A 62 12.92 10.91 -19.68
C SER A 62 14.34 11.02 -20.22
N ASN A 63 15.33 11.19 -19.34
CA ASN A 63 16.74 11.27 -19.74
C ASN A 63 17.45 9.90 -19.80
N GLY A 64 16.74 8.81 -19.48
CA GLY A 64 17.27 7.45 -19.52
C GLY A 64 18.19 7.07 -18.36
N SER A 65 18.30 7.88 -17.30
CA SER A 65 19.07 7.52 -16.11
C SER A 65 18.40 6.40 -15.28
N MET A 66 17.08 6.27 -15.41
CA MET A 66 16.31 5.17 -14.85
C MET A 66 15.51 4.44 -15.92
N THR A 67 15.46 3.12 -15.81
CA THR A 67 14.54 2.27 -16.57
C THR A 67 13.14 2.28 -15.96
N ARG A 68 12.14 1.80 -16.71
CA ARG A 68 10.78 1.58 -16.19
C ARG A 68 10.74 0.65 -14.98
N ALA A 69 11.62 -0.35 -14.92
CA ALA A 69 11.72 -1.26 -13.78
C ALA A 69 12.26 -0.56 -12.54
N GLN A 70 13.26 0.31 -12.71
CA GLN A 70 13.80 1.12 -11.60
C GLN A 70 12.78 2.13 -11.09
N VAL A 71 12.03 2.78 -12.00
CA VAL A 71 10.94 3.69 -11.61
C VAL A 71 9.83 2.95 -10.88
N LEU A 72 9.37 1.81 -11.41
CA LEU A 72 8.39 0.96 -10.72
C LEU A 72 8.85 0.60 -9.31
N ARG A 73 10.12 0.19 -9.17
CA ARG A 73 10.69 -0.15 -7.87
C ARG A 73 10.72 1.04 -6.92
N ALA A 74 11.12 2.22 -7.39
CA ALA A 74 11.14 3.42 -6.57
C ALA A 74 9.74 3.75 -6.01
N VAL A 75 8.69 3.64 -6.83
CA VAL A 75 7.31 3.83 -6.35
C VAL A 75 6.88 2.70 -5.40
N ALA A 76 7.24 1.45 -5.69
CA ALA A 76 6.85 0.31 -4.86
C ALA A 76 7.55 0.26 -3.50
N GLU A 77 8.75 0.85 -3.38
CA GLU A 77 9.53 0.94 -2.15
C GLU A 77 9.35 2.30 -1.44
N ASP A 78 8.44 3.14 -1.93
CA ASP A 78 8.11 4.44 -1.33
C ASP A 78 7.60 4.28 0.12
N GLU A 79 8.09 5.15 1.02
CA GLU A 79 7.77 5.07 2.43
C GLU A 79 6.31 5.40 2.73
N THR A 80 5.74 6.36 2.02
CA THR A 80 4.33 6.74 2.17
C THR A 80 3.43 5.58 1.74
N LEU A 81 3.77 4.89 0.64
CA LEU A 81 3.06 3.69 0.22
C LEU A 81 3.13 2.60 1.30
N ARG A 82 4.34 2.29 1.79
CA ARG A 82 4.57 1.30 2.85
C ARG A 82 3.73 1.60 4.09
N ASP A 83 3.74 2.83 4.55
CA ASP A 83 3.05 3.24 5.77
C ASP A 83 1.52 3.19 5.59
N ASN A 84 1.01 3.58 4.42
CA ASN A 84 -0.40 3.46 4.07
C ASN A 84 -0.87 2.00 4.06
N GLU A 85 -0.11 1.09 3.43
CA GLU A 85 -0.44 -0.34 3.41
C GLU A 85 -0.33 -0.97 4.81
N PHE A 86 0.65 -0.56 5.61
CA PHE A 86 0.77 -1.01 6.99
C PHE A 86 -0.46 -0.61 7.82
N ARG A 87 -0.94 0.63 7.71
CA ARG A 87 -2.14 1.10 8.41
C ARG A 87 -3.39 0.31 7.99
N ARG A 88 -3.57 0.05 6.70
CA ARG A 88 -4.64 -0.80 6.17
C ARG A 88 -4.60 -2.21 6.77
N ALA A 89 -3.43 -2.85 6.69
CA ALA A 89 -3.22 -4.19 7.24
C ALA A 89 -3.42 -4.23 8.77
N PHE A 90 -2.99 -3.19 9.48
CA PHE A 90 -3.14 -3.10 10.93
C PHE A 90 -4.60 -3.02 11.37
N VAL A 91 -5.44 -2.27 10.65
CA VAL A 91 -6.90 -2.23 10.89
C VAL A 91 -7.52 -3.59 10.60
N LEU A 92 -7.16 -4.21 9.46
CA LEU A 92 -7.66 -5.54 9.09
C LEU A 92 -7.29 -6.59 10.16
N PHE A 93 -6.09 -6.52 10.72
CA PHE A 93 -5.67 -7.42 11.78
C PHE A 93 -6.53 -7.27 13.05
N GLN A 94 -7.08 -6.09 13.35
CA GLN A 94 -8.01 -5.96 14.48
C GLN A 94 -9.31 -6.72 14.23
N TYR A 95 -9.85 -6.69 13.00
CA TYR A 95 -11.03 -7.47 12.62
C TYR A 95 -10.77 -8.97 12.76
N PHE A 96 -9.63 -9.46 12.28
CA PHE A 96 -9.28 -10.88 12.41
C PHE A 96 -9.02 -11.29 13.87
N GLY A 97 -8.25 -10.49 14.61
CA GLY A 97 -7.85 -10.82 15.97
C GLY A 97 -8.99 -10.73 16.98
N TYR A 98 -9.76 -9.64 16.95
CA TYR A 98 -10.82 -9.39 17.93
C TYR A 98 -12.19 -9.90 17.46
N LEU A 99 -12.57 -9.63 16.21
CA LEU A 99 -13.93 -9.94 15.72
C LEU A 99 -14.02 -11.28 14.99
N ARG A 100 -12.87 -11.90 14.64
CA ARG A 100 -12.76 -13.18 13.94
C ARG A 100 -13.60 -13.24 12.66
N ARG A 101 -13.62 -12.14 11.90
CA ARG A 101 -14.36 -12.01 10.63
C ARG A 101 -13.67 -11.03 9.68
N ASN A 102 -14.04 -11.06 8.40
CA ASN A 102 -13.72 -9.99 7.47
C ASN A 102 -14.57 -8.74 7.79
N PRO A 103 -14.10 -7.54 7.43
CA PRO A 103 -14.88 -6.31 7.67
C PRO A 103 -16.26 -6.30 6.99
N ASP A 104 -16.37 -6.93 5.83
CA ASP A 104 -17.57 -6.99 4.99
C ASP A 104 -18.43 -8.24 5.23
N ASP A 105 -18.02 -9.15 6.12
CA ASP A 105 -18.89 -10.25 6.54
C ASP A 105 -20.17 -9.69 7.20
N LEU A 106 -21.25 -10.47 7.16
CA LEU A 106 -22.47 -10.13 7.91
C LEU A 106 -22.14 -9.88 9.40
N PRO A 107 -22.75 -8.86 10.03
CA PRO A 107 -23.97 -8.17 9.60
C PRO A 107 -23.78 -6.92 8.72
N ASP A 108 -22.55 -6.45 8.49
CA ASP A 108 -22.32 -5.13 7.88
C ASP A 108 -22.48 -5.16 6.35
N SER A 109 -22.01 -6.22 5.69
CA SER A 109 -22.03 -6.37 4.21
C SER A 109 -21.36 -5.22 3.44
N ASN A 110 -20.54 -4.41 4.12
CA ASN A 110 -19.85 -3.25 3.59
C ASN A 110 -18.52 -2.98 4.35
N PHE A 111 -17.78 -1.94 3.96
CA PHE A 111 -16.50 -1.58 4.58
C PHE A 111 -16.56 -0.31 5.44
N ASP A 112 -17.73 0.18 5.83
CA ASP A 112 -17.89 1.49 6.48
C ASP A 112 -17.13 1.54 7.80
N GLY A 113 -17.24 0.48 8.62
CA GLY A 113 -16.49 0.37 9.88
C GLY A 113 -14.97 0.34 9.65
N TYR A 114 -14.52 -0.43 8.66
CA TYR A 114 -13.10 -0.50 8.32
C TYR A 114 -12.57 0.86 7.86
N ASN A 115 -13.30 1.53 6.97
CA ASN A 115 -12.95 2.85 6.45
C ASN A 115 -12.96 3.91 7.55
N PHE A 116 -13.90 3.84 8.50
CA PHE A 116 -13.94 4.70 9.67
C PHE A 116 -12.67 4.54 10.53
N TRP A 117 -12.31 3.30 10.87
CA TRP A 117 -11.12 3.03 11.70
C TRP A 117 -9.81 3.38 10.98
N LEU A 118 -9.73 3.10 9.68
CA LEU A 118 -8.59 3.52 8.86
C LEU A 118 -8.48 5.05 8.79
N GLY A 119 -9.60 5.76 8.61
CA GLY A 119 -9.64 7.22 8.64
C GLY A 119 -9.17 7.78 9.98
N LYS A 120 -9.63 7.19 11.10
CA LYS A 120 -9.19 7.58 12.44
C LYS A 120 -7.69 7.34 12.64
N LEU A 121 -7.18 6.16 12.28
CA LEU A 121 -5.74 5.88 12.36
C LEU A 121 -4.92 6.84 11.49
N ASN A 122 -5.41 7.20 10.30
CA ASN A 122 -4.76 8.16 9.43
C ASN A 122 -4.69 9.57 10.02
N GLN A 123 -5.75 9.99 10.73
CA GLN A 123 -5.83 11.29 11.38
C GLN A 123 -4.85 11.42 12.56
N PHE A 124 -4.75 10.39 13.40
CA PHE A 124 -3.93 10.45 14.62
C PHE A 124 -2.48 9.96 14.42
N GLY A 125 -2.21 9.21 13.34
CA GLY A 125 -0.88 8.70 13.00
C GLY A 125 -0.36 7.57 13.89
N ASN A 126 -1.03 7.28 15.03
CA ASN A 126 -0.71 6.17 15.91
C ASN A 126 -1.97 5.51 16.48
N TYR A 127 -1.86 4.24 16.87
CA TYR A 127 -3.01 3.42 17.28
C TYR A 127 -3.50 3.73 18.70
N GLN A 128 -2.64 4.30 19.55
CA GLN A 128 -2.97 4.69 20.92
C GLN A 128 -3.93 5.86 20.91
N ASP A 129 -3.58 6.94 20.19
CA ASP A 129 -4.41 8.13 20.06
C ASP A 129 -5.65 7.87 19.19
N ALA A 130 -5.57 6.95 18.23
CA ALA A 130 -6.74 6.43 17.53
C ALA A 130 -7.66 5.56 18.42
N GLU A 131 -7.26 5.26 19.66
CA GLU A 131 -7.93 4.36 20.61
C GLU A 131 -8.32 3.00 19.99
N MET A 132 -7.54 2.52 19.04
CA MET A 132 -8.01 1.48 18.10
C MET A 132 -8.27 0.15 18.82
N VAL A 133 -7.29 -0.35 19.58
CA VAL A 133 -7.43 -1.62 20.33
C VAL A 133 -8.57 -1.54 21.35
N LYS A 134 -8.65 -0.42 22.07
CA LYS A 134 -9.70 -0.17 23.07
C LYS A 134 -11.07 -0.20 22.42
N ALA A 135 -11.24 0.44 21.27
CA ALA A 135 -12.52 0.48 20.59
C ALA A 135 -13.00 -0.88 20.09
N PHE A 136 -12.10 -1.75 19.61
CA PHE A 136 -12.48 -3.11 19.20
C PHE A 136 -12.91 -3.97 20.38
N ILE A 137 -12.18 -3.94 21.51
CA ILE A 137 -12.53 -4.70 22.73
C ILE A 137 -13.82 -4.18 23.38
N LEU A 138 -14.04 -2.86 23.37
CA LEU A 138 -15.25 -2.27 23.95
C LEU A 138 -16.44 -2.23 22.99
N SER A 139 -16.26 -2.64 21.73
CA SER A 139 -17.33 -2.66 20.74
C SER A 139 -18.49 -3.54 21.20
N GLY A 140 -19.72 -3.12 20.87
CA GLY A 140 -20.92 -3.89 21.19
C GLY A 140 -20.86 -5.30 20.62
N GLU A 141 -20.33 -5.45 19.40
CA GLU A 141 -20.13 -6.75 18.75
C GLU A 141 -19.17 -7.65 19.54
N TYR A 142 -17.97 -7.16 19.88
CA TYR A 142 -17.00 -7.96 20.63
C TYR A 142 -17.56 -8.39 21.99
N ARG A 143 -18.20 -7.47 22.72
CA ARG A 143 -18.80 -7.79 24.02
C ARG A 143 -19.94 -8.79 23.91
N HIS A 144 -20.79 -8.66 22.89
CA HIS A 144 -21.92 -9.58 22.68
C HIS A 144 -21.44 -11.00 22.31
N ARG A 145 -20.38 -11.12 21.51
CA ARG A 145 -19.90 -12.42 21.01
C ARG A 145 -18.88 -13.10 21.92
N PHE A 146 -18.04 -12.32 22.60
CA PHE A 146 -16.84 -12.80 23.29
C PHE A 146 -16.59 -12.14 24.65
N GLY A 147 -17.44 -11.19 25.07
CA GLY A 147 -17.37 -10.60 26.41
C GLY A 147 -17.90 -11.55 27.49
N PRO A 148 -17.60 -11.28 28.77
CA PRO A 148 -18.19 -12.00 29.90
C PRO A 148 -19.70 -11.76 30.03
#